data_AF-A0A956D7J7-F1
#
_entry.id   AF-A0A956D7J7-F1
#
_cell.length_a   1.000
_cell.length_b   1.000
_cell.length_c   1.000
_cell.angle_alpha   90.00
_cell.angle_beta   90.00
_cell.angle_gamma   90.00
#
_symmetry.space_group_name_H-M   'P 1'
#
loop_
_entity.id
_entity.type
_entity.pdbx_description
1 polymer ?
#
loop_
_entity_poly.entity_id
_entity_poly.type
_entity_poly.pdbx_seq_one_letter_code
_entity_poly.pdbx_strand_id
1 'polypeptide(L)'
;MHFQALLFSTFLFTFTMGCGSNPTVTGDVLCPGPGCPCTGARCDCQGGDCALDCADVESPTQTCALECERGARCDVACGTECDVECEPGTECTVTGQDDPELRCSDASCSLTATTSADISCTRGAECVLTATSGADADCESNATCELELGDDADVDCEGGSTCNVTAGVGSELECTRASCTSTIGTGSVVVCGVDARCEVACEGACTLTCAPSATCALRCPDDTAPREVSGTVRC
;
A
#
# COMPACT_ATOMS: atom_id res chain seq x y z
N MET A 1 -52.52 -62.85 8.76
CA MET A 1 -52.13 -62.28 7.46
C MET A 1 -50.92 -61.40 7.73
N HIS A 2 -49.76 -61.77 7.17
CA HIS A 2 -48.46 -61.15 7.43
C HIS A 2 -48.35 -59.84 6.66
N PHE A 3 -47.88 -58.77 7.31
CA PHE A 3 -47.42 -57.54 6.65
C PHE A 3 -46.04 -57.21 7.21
N GLN A 4 -45.01 -57.41 6.37
CA GLN A 4 -43.61 -57.09 6.67
C GLN A 4 -43.41 -55.57 6.53
N ALA A 5 -42.81 -54.96 7.56
CA ALA A 5 -42.35 -53.58 7.53
C ALA A 5 -40.99 -53.52 6.81
N LEU A 6 -40.94 -52.82 5.68
CA LEU A 6 -39.71 -52.46 4.97
C LEU A 6 -39.12 -51.20 5.62
N LEU A 7 -37.98 -51.36 6.27
CA LEU A 7 -37.10 -50.27 6.70
C LEU A 7 -36.36 -49.73 5.46
N PHE A 8 -36.72 -48.53 5.02
CA PHE A 8 -35.95 -47.75 4.05
C PHE A 8 -34.88 -46.94 4.81
N SER A 9 -33.62 -47.35 4.68
CA SER A 9 -32.46 -46.60 5.17
C SER A 9 -32.06 -45.60 4.09
N THR A 10 -32.37 -44.32 4.30
CA THR A 10 -31.89 -43.20 3.49
C THR A 10 -30.46 -42.86 3.90
N PHE A 11 -29.51 -43.29 3.08
CA PHE A 11 -28.12 -42.83 3.14
C PHE A 11 -28.06 -41.41 2.54
N LEU A 12 -27.99 -40.38 3.38
CA LEU A 12 -27.56 -39.04 2.95
C LEU A 12 -26.04 -39.08 2.73
N PHE A 13 -25.62 -39.10 1.47
CA PHE A 13 -24.24 -38.84 1.06
C PHE A 13 -24.06 -37.33 0.91
N THR A 14 -23.57 -36.67 1.96
CA THR A 14 -23.03 -35.30 1.87
C THR A 14 -21.69 -35.37 1.14
N PHE A 15 -21.68 -34.97 -0.13
CA PHE A 15 -20.47 -34.62 -0.87
C PHE A 15 -19.95 -33.28 -0.32
N THR A 16 -19.07 -33.33 0.66
CA THR A 16 -18.15 -32.22 0.93
C THR A 16 -17.02 -32.32 -0.10
N MET A 17 -17.07 -31.51 -1.15
CA MET A 17 -15.89 -31.25 -2.00
C MET A 17 -14.90 -30.42 -1.17
N GLY A 18 -14.13 -31.09 -0.32
CA GLY A 18 -12.89 -30.55 0.22
C GLY A 18 -11.81 -30.76 -0.84
N CYS A 19 -11.19 -29.68 -1.31
CA CYS A 19 -10.06 -29.77 -2.22
C CYS A 19 -8.95 -30.60 -1.57
N GLY A 20 -8.55 -31.63 -2.30
CA GLY A 20 -7.63 -32.66 -1.86
C GLY A 20 -6.18 -32.20 -1.85
N SER A 21 -5.45 -32.78 -0.90
CA SER A 21 -4.12 -33.38 -1.04
C SER A 21 -3.03 -32.59 -1.76
N ASN A 22 -2.07 -32.13 -0.95
CA ASN A 22 -0.70 -31.75 -1.32
C ASN A 22 -0.10 -32.62 -2.44
N PRO A 23 0.20 -32.07 -3.63
CA PRO A 23 1.16 -32.67 -4.52
C PRO A 23 2.58 -32.38 -4.01
N THR A 24 3.43 -33.39 -4.10
CA THR A 24 4.89 -33.24 -3.97
C THR A 24 5.35 -32.36 -5.14
N VAL A 25 5.73 -31.11 -4.87
CA VAL A 25 6.13 -30.12 -5.89
C VAL A 25 7.57 -30.39 -6.31
N THR A 26 7.75 -30.85 -7.55
CA THR A 26 9.00 -30.78 -8.28
C THR A 26 8.75 -29.98 -9.56
N GLY A 27 9.19 -28.72 -9.56
CA GLY A 27 9.05 -27.77 -10.67
C GLY A 27 8.03 -26.67 -10.35
N ASP A 28 8.48 -25.42 -10.48
CA ASP A 28 7.75 -24.16 -10.32
C ASP A 28 7.27 -23.87 -8.89
N VAL A 29 7.92 -22.89 -8.26
CA VAL A 29 7.58 -22.42 -6.91
C VAL A 29 6.21 -21.74 -7.00
N LEU A 30 5.18 -22.47 -6.58
CA LEU A 30 3.81 -21.97 -6.47
C LEU A 30 3.75 -21.09 -5.23
N CYS A 31 3.19 -19.89 -5.33
CA CYS A 31 2.83 -19.09 -4.17
C CYS A 31 1.74 -19.85 -3.38
N PRO A 32 2.02 -20.40 -2.19
CA PRO A 32 1.01 -21.08 -1.40
C PRO A 32 -0.04 -20.08 -0.90
N GLY A 33 -1.32 -20.34 -1.18
CA GLY A 33 -2.39 -19.49 -0.70
C GLY A 33 -3.80 -20.05 -0.95
N PRO A 34 -4.73 -20.02 0.03
CA PRO A 34 -6.14 -20.27 -0.23
C PRO A 34 -6.73 -19.16 -1.09
N GLY A 35 -7.58 -19.53 -2.06
CA GLY A 35 -8.35 -18.57 -2.87
C GLY A 35 -7.66 -18.06 -4.14
N CYS A 36 -6.35 -18.26 -4.28
CA CYS A 36 -5.58 -17.76 -5.42
C CYS A 36 -5.21 -18.88 -6.43
N PRO A 37 -5.84 -18.97 -7.60
CA PRO A 37 -5.24 -19.66 -8.74
C PRO A 37 -3.92 -18.97 -9.14
N CYS A 38 -2.81 -19.69 -9.01
CA CYS A 38 -1.48 -19.20 -9.42
C CYS A 38 -0.93 -19.97 -10.62
N THR A 39 -0.22 -19.26 -11.51
CA THR A 39 0.59 -19.82 -12.60
C THR A 39 2.03 -19.34 -12.44
N GLY A 40 2.88 -20.18 -11.85
CA GLY A 40 4.21 -19.77 -11.42
C GLY A 40 4.12 -18.78 -10.25
N ALA A 41 4.86 -17.67 -10.34
CA ALA A 41 4.86 -16.60 -9.35
C ALA A 41 3.71 -15.58 -9.51
N ARG A 42 2.81 -15.79 -10.49
CA ARG A 42 1.67 -14.91 -10.75
C ARG A 42 0.38 -15.51 -10.22
N CYS A 43 -0.37 -14.76 -9.45
CA CYS A 43 -1.62 -15.16 -8.85
C CYS A 43 -2.73 -14.18 -9.21
N ASP A 44 -3.95 -14.68 -9.32
CA ASP A 44 -5.15 -13.88 -9.60
C ASP A 44 -6.18 -14.20 -8.51
N CYS A 45 -6.67 -13.19 -7.81
CA CYS A 45 -7.76 -13.30 -6.86
C CYS A 45 -9.06 -12.75 -7.44
N GLN A 46 -9.93 -13.65 -7.91
CA GLN A 46 -11.18 -13.28 -8.58
C GLN A 46 -12.39 -13.09 -7.62
N GLY A 47 -12.15 -12.64 -6.39
CA GLY A 47 -13.17 -12.38 -5.37
C GLY A 47 -13.06 -13.28 -4.13
N GLY A 48 -13.66 -12.83 -3.03
CA GLY A 48 -13.56 -13.49 -1.72
C GLY A 48 -12.30 -13.10 -0.96
N ASP A 49 -11.90 -13.92 0.00
CA ASP A 49 -10.67 -13.72 0.78
C ASP A 49 -9.54 -14.55 0.18
N CYS A 50 -8.46 -13.89 -0.18
CA CYS A 50 -7.25 -14.46 -0.75
C CYS A 50 -6.07 -14.15 0.18
N ALA A 51 -5.36 -15.18 0.58
CA ALA A 51 -4.16 -15.03 1.39
C ALA A 51 -2.98 -15.64 0.63
N LEU A 52 -1.93 -14.86 0.40
CA LEU A 52 -0.76 -15.26 -0.36
C LEU A 52 0.50 -15.11 0.50
N ASP A 53 1.24 -16.20 0.66
CA ASP A 53 2.55 -16.16 1.32
C ASP A 53 3.65 -16.40 0.29
N CYS A 54 4.31 -15.32 -0.09
CA CYS A 54 5.39 -15.28 -1.07
C CYS A 54 6.79 -15.20 -0.44
N ALA A 55 6.91 -15.28 0.89
CA ALA A 55 8.19 -15.12 1.57
C ALA A 55 9.28 -16.12 1.12
N ASP A 56 8.87 -17.30 0.63
CA ASP A 56 9.77 -18.36 0.15
C ASP A 56 9.82 -18.48 -1.39
N VAL A 57 9.06 -17.67 -2.13
CA VAL A 57 8.89 -17.81 -3.60
C VAL A 57 10.02 -17.14 -4.38
N GLU A 58 10.68 -16.18 -3.74
CA GLU A 58 11.51 -15.23 -4.46
C GLU A 58 12.90 -15.79 -4.77
N SER A 59 13.21 -15.78 -6.06
CA SER A 59 14.55 -16.03 -6.60
C SER A 59 14.97 -14.79 -7.40
N PRO A 60 16.26 -14.61 -7.75
CA PRO A 60 16.74 -13.47 -8.56
C PRO A 60 16.12 -13.31 -9.97
N THR A 61 15.09 -14.10 -10.29
CA THR A 61 14.44 -14.20 -11.60
C THR A 61 12.91 -14.28 -11.50
N GLN A 62 12.32 -14.22 -10.30
CA GLN A 62 10.88 -14.36 -10.09
C GLN A 62 10.42 -13.48 -8.93
N THR A 63 9.69 -12.42 -9.26
CA THR A 63 8.92 -11.55 -8.35
C THR A 63 7.52 -12.15 -8.18
N CYS A 64 7.01 -12.17 -6.95
CA CYS A 64 5.63 -12.60 -6.68
C CYS A 64 4.67 -11.50 -7.15
N ALA A 65 3.77 -11.83 -8.07
CA ALA A 65 2.78 -10.88 -8.59
C ALA A 65 1.35 -11.33 -8.26
N LEU A 66 0.52 -10.42 -7.77
CA LEU A 66 -0.89 -10.67 -7.47
C LEU A 66 -1.79 -9.61 -8.11
N GLU A 67 -2.76 -10.06 -8.90
CA GLU A 67 -3.90 -9.25 -9.32
C GLU A 67 -5.07 -9.50 -8.37
N CYS A 68 -5.49 -8.48 -7.62
CA CYS A 68 -6.63 -8.52 -6.72
C CYS A 68 -7.85 -7.89 -7.40
N GLU A 69 -8.90 -8.67 -7.64
CA GLU A 69 -10.06 -8.23 -8.43
C GLU A 69 -11.41 -8.45 -7.74
N ARG A 70 -12.47 -7.87 -8.35
CA ARG A 70 -13.89 -8.18 -8.06
C ARG A 70 -14.30 -7.99 -6.61
N GLY A 71 -13.73 -6.97 -5.96
CA GLY A 71 -13.99 -6.68 -4.54
C GLY A 71 -13.46 -7.76 -3.60
N ALA A 72 -12.40 -8.47 -4.01
CA ALA A 72 -11.66 -9.36 -3.15
C ALA A 72 -10.98 -8.62 -1.99
N ARG A 73 -10.68 -9.40 -0.96
CA ARG A 73 -9.77 -9.04 0.12
C ARG A 73 -8.49 -9.85 -0.05
N CYS A 74 -7.37 -9.18 -0.26
CA CYS A 74 -6.09 -9.79 -0.56
C CYS A 74 -5.09 -9.49 0.55
N ASP A 75 -4.69 -10.53 1.28
CA ASP A 75 -3.64 -10.47 2.30
C ASP A 75 -2.36 -11.10 1.72
N VAL A 76 -1.31 -10.31 1.50
CA VAL A 76 -0.05 -10.75 0.88
C VAL A 76 1.11 -10.55 1.84
N ALA A 77 1.91 -11.60 2.03
CA ALA A 77 3.19 -11.52 2.71
C ALA A 77 4.32 -11.80 1.72
N CYS A 78 5.32 -10.92 1.66
CA CYS A 78 6.48 -11.01 0.78
C CYS A 78 7.76 -10.94 1.62
N GLY A 79 8.81 -11.63 1.19
CA GLY A 79 10.11 -11.57 1.86
C GLY A 79 10.86 -10.35 1.36
N THR A 80 10.95 -10.21 0.05
CA THR A 80 11.54 -9.09 -0.68
C THR A 80 10.48 -8.50 -1.63
N GLU A 81 10.80 -8.40 -2.91
CA GLU A 81 10.04 -7.77 -3.97
C GLU A 81 8.72 -8.51 -4.27
N CYS A 82 7.62 -7.76 -4.30
CA CYS A 82 6.37 -8.27 -4.82
C CYS A 82 5.54 -7.19 -5.46
N ASP A 83 4.81 -7.57 -6.51
CA ASP A 83 3.98 -6.68 -7.31
C ASP A 83 2.52 -6.98 -6.99
N VAL A 84 1.84 -6.10 -6.26
CA VAL A 84 0.43 -6.28 -5.94
C VAL A 84 -0.40 -5.19 -6.61
N GLU A 85 -1.34 -5.59 -7.47
CA GLU A 85 -2.26 -4.70 -8.16
C GLU A 85 -3.68 -4.86 -7.61
N CYS A 86 -4.27 -3.75 -7.16
CA CYS A 86 -5.57 -3.73 -6.49
C CYS A 86 -6.58 -2.94 -7.31
N GLU A 87 -7.48 -3.68 -7.95
CA GLU A 87 -8.53 -3.14 -8.79
C GLU A 87 -9.64 -2.44 -7.98
N PRO A 88 -10.49 -1.62 -8.62
CA PRO A 88 -11.55 -0.89 -7.95
C PRO A 88 -12.43 -1.74 -7.03
N GLY A 89 -12.63 -1.25 -5.81
CA GLY A 89 -13.48 -1.85 -4.78
C GLY A 89 -12.84 -3.01 -4.02
N THR A 90 -11.55 -3.29 -4.21
CA THR A 90 -10.80 -4.30 -3.44
C THR A 90 -10.21 -3.75 -2.15
N GLU A 91 -9.85 -4.66 -1.24
CA GLU A 91 -9.07 -4.37 -0.03
C GLU A 91 -7.76 -5.16 -0.08
N CYS A 92 -6.62 -4.49 -0.08
CA CYS A 92 -5.32 -5.11 -0.14
C CYS A 92 -4.47 -4.78 1.08
N THR A 93 -3.93 -5.82 1.72
CA THR A 93 -2.96 -5.70 2.80
C THR A 93 -1.69 -6.43 2.40
N VAL A 94 -0.58 -5.69 2.26
CA VAL A 94 0.72 -6.21 1.88
C VAL A 94 1.70 -6.01 3.02
N THR A 95 2.43 -7.07 3.38
CA THR A 95 3.57 -7.00 4.31
C THR A 95 4.82 -7.50 3.59
N GLY A 96 5.81 -6.64 3.38
CA GLY A 96 7.10 -6.99 2.78
C GLY A 96 8.27 -6.72 3.73
N GLN A 97 9.49 -7.17 3.38
CA GLN A 97 10.69 -6.64 4.03
C GLN A 97 11.36 -5.56 3.17
N ASP A 98 11.67 -5.85 1.91
CA ASP A 98 12.49 -5.00 1.04
C ASP A 98 11.89 -4.95 -0.37
N ASP A 99 11.68 -3.76 -0.93
CA ASP A 99 11.17 -3.57 -2.31
C ASP A 99 9.74 -4.05 -2.62
N PRO A 100 8.76 -4.08 -1.69
CA PRO A 100 7.38 -4.43 -2.06
C PRO A 100 6.70 -3.26 -2.79
N GLU A 101 6.01 -3.57 -3.88
CA GLU A 101 5.24 -2.62 -4.68
C GLU A 101 3.72 -2.90 -4.56
N LEU A 102 2.96 -1.84 -4.24
CA LEU A 102 1.50 -1.88 -4.15
C LEU A 102 0.86 -0.78 -5.00
N ARG A 103 0.13 -1.18 -6.05
CA ARG A 103 -0.62 -0.27 -6.94
C ARG A 103 -2.11 -0.33 -6.66
N CYS A 104 -2.72 0.83 -6.43
CA CYS A 104 -4.10 0.96 -5.98
C CYS A 104 -4.89 1.96 -6.83
N SER A 105 -6.05 1.55 -7.31
CA SER A 105 -6.98 2.40 -8.07
C SER A 105 -8.41 2.19 -7.56
N ASP A 106 -9.04 3.24 -7.02
CA ASP A 106 -10.40 3.15 -6.41
C ASP A 106 -10.51 1.98 -5.39
N ALA A 107 -9.43 1.68 -4.67
CA ALA A 107 -9.29 0.56 -3.73
C ALA A 107 -8.81 1.03 -2.34
N SER A 108 -8.96 0.17 -1.33
CA SER A 108 -8.39 0.40 0.00
C SER A 108 -7.13 -0.44 0.17
N CYS A 109 -6.01 0.19 0.48
CA CYS A 109 -4.70 -0.41 0.43
C CYS A 109 -3.86 -0.11 1.67
N SER A 110 -3.16 -1.12 2.17
CA SER A 110 -2.21 -1.01 3.27
C SER A 110 -0.93 -1.73 2.90
N LEU A 111 0.20 -1.01 2.87
CA LEU A 111 1.53 -1.58 2.72
C LEU A 111 2.34 -1.34 4.00
N THR A 112 2.94 -2.41 4.52
CA THR A 112 3.94 -2.32 5.58
C THR A 112 5.22 -2.98 5.12
N ALA A 113 6.33 -2.26 5.16
CA ALA A 113 7.64 -2.79 4.81
C ALA A 113 8.73 -2.37 5.79
N THR A 114 9.91 -2.98 5.65
CA THR A 114 11.10 -2.47 6.32
C THR A 114 11.72 -1.37 5.45
N THR A 115 12.06 -1.65 4.21
CA THR A 115 12.80 -0.73 3.33
C THR A 115 12.21 -0.70 1.92
N SER A 116 12.44 0.42 1.22
CA SER A 116 12.18 0.53 -0.22
C SER A 116 10.76 0.15 -0.64
N ALA A 117 9.78 0.55 0.16
CA ALA A 117 8.39 0.27 -0.19
C ALA A 117 7.90 1.27 -1.22
N ASP A 118 7.24 0.75 -2.26
CA ASP A 118 6.60 1.57 -3.29
C ASP A 118 5.08 1.45 -3.17
N ILE A 119 4.40 2.60 -3.02
CA ILE A 119 2.94 2.64 -3.09
C ILE A 119 2.48 3.67 -4.12
N SER A 120 1.59 3.26 -5.02
CA SER A 120 0.98 4.15 -6.01
C SER A 120 -0.54 4.14 -5.88
N CYS A 121 -1.10 5.32 -5.60
CA CYS A 121 -2.48 5.50 -5.18
C CYS A 121 -3.18 6.46 -6.12
N THR A 122 -4.15 5.96 -6.86
CA THR A 122 -4.84 6.71 -7.91
C THR A 122 -6.35 6.62 -7.79
N ARG A 123 -7.04 7.51 -8.49
CA ARG A 123 -8.50 7.51 -8.64
C ARG A 123 -9.22 7.36 -7.30
N GLY A 124 -8.96 8.24 -6.34
CA GLY A 124 -9.63 8.19 -5.05
C GLY A 124 -9.34 6.97 -4.18
N ALA A 125 -8.27 6.21 -4.47
CA ALA A 125 -7.80 5.15 -3.59
C ALA A 125 -7.50 5.68 -2.17
N GLU A 126 -7.70 4.81 -1.19
CA GLU A 126 -7.36 5.06 0.21
C GLU A 126 -6.14 4.22 0.55
N CYS A 127 -5.02 4.87 0.85
CA CYS A 127 -3.73 4.21 1.01
C CYS A 127 -3.13 4.49 2.38
N VAL A 128 -2.59 3.44 2.98
CA VAL A 128 -1.76 3.49 4.18
C VAL A 128 -0.41 2.89 3.83
N LEU A 129 0.67 3.62 4.08
CA LEU A 129 2.03 3.10 3.95
C LEU A 129 2.80 3.31 5.25
N THR A 130 3.42 2.24 5.73
CA THR A 130 4.40 2.28 6.81
C THR A 130 5.70 1.65 6.34
N ALA A 131 6.80 2.39 6.39
CA ALA A 131 8.11 1.90 6.02
C ALA A 131 9.21 2.56 6.86
N THR A 132 10.31 1.84 7.12
CA THR A 132 11.38 2.34 8.01
C THR A 132 12.45 3.17 7.32
N SER A 133 12.61 3.04 5.99
CA SER A 133 13.45 3.93 5.18
C SER A 133 13.26 3.73 3.69
N GLY A 134 13.58 4.74 2.89
CA GLY A 134 13.74 4.65 1.44
C GLY A 134 12.45 4.39 0.68
N ALA A 135 11.30 4.75 1.26
CA ALA A 135 10.00 4.46 0.66
C ALA A 135 9.57 5.56 -0.29
N ASP A 136 8.94 5.16 -1.39
CA ASP A 136 8.42 6.04 -2.42
C ASP A 136 6.88 5.94 -2.43
N ALA A 137 6.21 7.10 -2.44
CA ALA A 137 4.76 7.17 -2.38
C ALA A 137 4.16 8.17 -3.37
N ASP A 138 3.42 7.64 -4.34
CA ASP A 138 2.68 8.44 -5.33
C ASP A 138 1.19 8.51 -4.96
N CYS A 139 0.70 9.71 -4.70
CA CYS A 139 -0.67 9.98 -4.27
C CYS A 139 -1.36 10.96 -5.22
N GLU A 140 -2.14 10.41 -6.15
CA GLU A 140 -2.69 11.16 -7.28
C GLU A 140 -4.22 11.10 -7.37
N SER A 141 -4.79 11.96 -8.23
CA SER A 141 -6.16 11.80 -8.73
C SER A 141 -7.22 11.68 -7.61
N ASN A 142 -7.14 12.57 -6.62
CA ASN A 142 -7.99 12.62 -5.42
C ASN A 142 -7.81 11.44 -4.44
N ALA A 143 -6.70 10.68 -4.52
CA ALA A 143 -6.36 9.68 -3.52
C ALA A 143 -6.20 10.30 -2.12
N THR A 144 -6.44 9.48 -1.09
CA THR A 144 -6.16 9.83 0.31
C THR A 144 -5.05 8.93 0.81
N CYS A 145 -3.96 9.53 1.28
CA CYS A 145 -2.77 8.82 1.71
C CYS A 145 -2.39 9.16 3.15
N GLU A 146 -2.24 8.12 3.96
CA GLU A 146 -1.67 8.17 5.32
C GLU A 146 -0.30 7.50 5.29
N LEU A 147 0.77 8.28 5.45
CA LEU A 147 2.14 7.85 5.23
C LEU A 147 2.96 8.00 6.52
N GLU A 148 3.43 6.89 7.07
CA GLU A 148 4.38 6.83 8.20
C GLU A 148 5.71 6.27 7.70
N LEU A 149 6.58 7.17 7.24
CA LEU A 149 7.82 6.85 6.55
C LEU A 149 9.00 7.20 7.45
N GLY A 150 10.04 6.37 7.41
CA GLY A 150 11.31 6.68 8.05
C GLY A 150 12.18 7.58 7.17
N ASP A 151 13.49 7.35 7.23
CA ASP A 151 14.48 8.19 6.56
C ASP A 151 14.46 8.03 5.04
N ASP A 152 14.94 9.04 4.32
CA ASP A 152 15.16 9.00 2.87
C ASP A 152 13.92 8.64 2.04
N ALA A 153 12.72 9.05 2.50
CA ALA A 153 11.47 8.84 1.78
C ALA A 153 11.24 9.87 0.66
N ASP A 154 10.65 9.45 -0.45
CA ASP A 154 10.16 10.32 -1.53
C ASP A 154 8.62 10.27 -1.58
N VAL A 155 7.98 11.43 -1.68
CA VAL A 155 6.52 11.53 -1.62
C VAL A 155 6.02 12.55 -2.63
N ASP A 156 5.22 12.07 -3.56
CA ASP A 156 4.59 12.87 -4.61
C ASP A 156 3.07 12.93 -4.39
N CYS A 157 2.57 14.11 -4.03
CA CYS A 157 1.15 14.36 -3.80
C CYS A 157 0.58 15.30 -4.86
N GLU A 158 -0.27 14.77 -5.74
CA GLU A 158 -0.85 15.56 -6.81
C GLU A 158 -2.33 15.30 -7.18
N GLY A 159 -2.84 16.13 -8.08
CA GLY A 159 -4.12 15.86 -8.73
C GLY A 159 -5.34 15.89 -7.80
N GLY A 160 -5.33 16.75 -6.78
CA GLY A 160 -6.41 16.86 -5.79
C GLY A 160 -6.31 15.88 -4.63
N SER A 161 -5.22 15.14 -4.50
CA SER A 161 -5.00 14.21 -3.39
C SER A 161 -4.93 14.92 -2.03
N THR A 162 -5.16 14.13 -0.98
CA THR A 162 -4.95 14.50 0.42
C THR A 162 -3.88 13.61 1.00
N CYS A 163 -2.79 14.20 1.47
CA CYS A 163 -1.65 13.48 2.04
C CYS A 163 -1.42 13.90 3.48
N ASN A 164 -1.37 12.93 4.38
CA ASN A 164 -0.94 13.08 5.76
C ASN A 164 0.37 12.31 5.92
N VAL A 165 1.47 13.04 6.10
CA VAL A 165 2.83 12.50 5.99
C VAL A 165 3.58 12.69 7.30
N THR A 166 4.16 11.62 7.82
CA THR A 166 5.26 11.69 8.78
C THR A 166 6.45 11.04 8.11
N ALA A 167 7.54 11.79 7.92
CA ALA A 167 8.74 11.30 7.25
C ALA A 167 9.99 11.65 8.05
N GLY A 168 10.98 10.76 8.00
CA GLY A 168 12.25 10.88 8.72
C GLY A 168 13.22 11.90 8.13
N VAL A 169 14.50 11.66 8.36
CA VAL A 169 15.61 12.50 7.91
C VAL A 169 15.76 12.40 6.40
N GLY A 170 16.12 13.50 5.76
CA GLY A 170 16.53 13.50 4.35
C GLY A 170 15.40 13.23 3.34
N SER A 171 14.15 13.22 3.79
CA SER A 171 13.00 12.97 2.93
C SER A 171 12.69 14.14 1.99
N GLU A 172 12.08 13.81 0.86
CA GLU A 172 11.55 14.76 -0.12
C GLU A 172 10.02 14.65 -0.14
N LEU A 173 9.34 15.78 -0.22
CA LEU A 173 7.89 15.86 -0.33
C LEU A 173 7.52 16.92 -1.36
N GLU A 174 6.94 16.50 -2.48
CA GLU A 174 6.31 17.39 -3.44
C GLU A 174 4.79 17.37 -3.30
N CYS A 175 4.21 18.57 -3.20
CA CYS A 175 2.78 18.76 -3.09
C CYS A 175 2.32 19.71 -4.19
N THR A 176 1.60 19.23 -5.20
CA THR A 176 1.18 20.01 -6.36
C THR A 176 -0.30 19.84 -6.64
N ARG A 177 -1.10 20.91 -6.56
CA ARG A 177 -2.57 20.85 -6.66
C ARG A 177 -3.20 19.84 -5.67
N ALA A 178 -2.56 19.65 -4.52
CA ALA A 178 -2.96 18.72 -3.47
C ALA A 178 -3.05 19.42 -2.10
N SER A 179 -3.59 18.72 -1.11
CA SER A 179 -3.58 19.15 0.30
C SER A 179 -2.66 18.25 1.11
N CYS A 180 -1.58 18.82 1.63
CA CYS A 180 -0.54 18.08 2.33
C CYS A 180 -0.38 18.59 3.76
N THR A 181 -0.54 17.70 4.73
CA THR A 181 -0.17 17.91 6.13
C THR A 181 1.04 17.05 6.41
N SER A 182 2.15 17.63 6.85
CA SER A 182 3.41 16.90 7.00
C SER A 182 4.14 17.21 8.30
N THR A 183 4.74 16.18 8.88
CA THR A 183 5.81 16.29 9.88
C THR A 183 7.06 15.65 9.30
N ILE A 184 8.13 16.44 9.15
CA ILE A 184 9.34 16.02 8.45
C ILE A 184 10.58 16.15 9.32
N GLY A 185 11.49 15.18 9.18
CA GLY A 185 12.76 15.14 9.87
C GLY A 185 13.76 16.19 9.39
N THR A 186 14.99 16.06 9.90
CA THR A 186 16.08 16.99 9.57
C THR A 186 16.62 16.74 8.17
N GLY A 187 17.04 17.79 7.48
CA GLY A 187 17.62 17.71 6.14
C GLY A 187 16.58 17.61 5.02
N SER A 188 15.31 17.44 5.37
CA SER A 188 14.23 17.20 4.42
C SER A 188 13.86 18.45 3.61
N VAL A 189 13.34 18.21 2.41
CA VAL A 189 12.93 19.25 1.46
C VAL A 189 11.44 19.08 1.17
N VAL A 190 10.70 20.18 1.27
CA VAL A 190 9.28 20.24 0.91
C VAL A 190 9.07 21.26 -0.20
N VAL A 191 8.44 20.83 -1.27
CA VAL A 191 8.05 21.65 -2.41
C VAL A 191 6.54 21.76 -2.45
N CYS A 192 6.03 22.94 -2.15
CA CYS A 192 4.61 23.28 -2.30
C CYS A 192 4.42 23.97 -3.64
N GLY A 193 4.06 23.16 -4.64
CA GLY A 193 3.87 23.54 -6.02
C GLY A 193 2.57 24.31 -6.27
N VAL A 194 2.20 24.41 -7.55
CA VAL A 194 1.07 25.23 -7.99
C VAL A 194 -0.23 24.79 -7.32
N ASP A 195 -0.97 25.77 -6.77
CA ASP A 195 -2.29 25.62 -6.14
C ASP A 195 -2.33 24.59 -4.99
N ALA A 196 -1.18 24.27 -4.40
CA ALA A 196 -1.07 23.37 -3.27
C ALA A 196 -1.48 24.05 -1.95
N ARG A 197 -1.93 23.24 -1.00
CA ARG A 197 -2.13 23.65 0.40
C ARG A 197 -1.20 22.81 1.27
N CYS A 198 -0.24 23.45 1.89
CA CYS A 198 0.76 22.78 2.71
C CYS A 198 0.70 23.26 4.15
N GLU A 199 0.58 22.32 5.08
CA GLU A 199 0.85 22.50 6.50
C GLU A 199 2.07 21.65 6.86
N VAL A 200 3.21 22.31 7.09
CA VAL A 200 4.51 21.64 7.28
C VAL A 200 5.02 21.90 8.70
N ALA A 201 5.30 20.83 9.43
CA ALA A 201 6.01 20.87 10.69
C ALA A 201 7.40 20.24 10.52
N CYS A 202 8.44 21.00 10.80
CA CYS A 202 9.81 20.49 10.78
C CYS A 202 10.26 20.13 12.19
N GLU A 203 10.81 18.93 12.35
CA GLU A 203 11.40 18.47 13.61
C GLU A 203 12.84 18.95 13.80
N GLY A 204 13.48 19.42 12.73
CA GLY A 204 14.81 20.03 12.74
C GLY A 204 15.00 21.00 11.57
N ALA A 205 16.23 21.04 11.04
CA ALA A 205 16.51 21.86 9.88
C ALA A 205 15.79 21.31 8.65
N CYS A 206 15.06 22.13 7.91
CA CYS A 206 14.32 21.71 6.71
C CYS A 206 14.23 22.88 5.73
N THR A 207 14.02 22.58 4.44
CA THR A 207 13.74 23.61 3.44
C THR A 207 12.32 23.47 2.91
N LEU A 208 11.54 24.55 2.99
CA LEU A 208 10.23 24.66 2.36
C LEU A 208 10.29 25.65 1.21
N THR A 209 9.92 25.23 0.01
CA THR A 209 9.72 26.11 -1.15
C THR A 209 8.25 26.22 -1.47
N CYS A 210 7.72 27.44 -1.39
CA CYS A 210 6.32 27.75 -1.63
C CYS A 210 6.13 28.51 -2.95
N ALA A 211 5.40 27.92 -3.89
CA ALA A 211 5.03 28.54 -5.15
C ALA A 211 4.08 29.74 -4.93
N PRO A 212 4.04 30.74 -5.84
CA PRO A 212 3.23 31.95 -5.64
C PRO A 212 1.72 31.72 -5.51
N SER A 213 1.18 30.62 -6.05
CA SER A 213 -0.25 30.27 -5.93
C SER A 213 -0.55 29.26 -4.83
N ALA A 214 0.48 28.75 -4.15
CA ALA A 214 0.32 27.84 -3.02
C ALA A 214 -0.06 28.60 -1.74
N THR A 215 -0.68 27.89 -0.80
CA THR A 215 -0.83 28.34 0.59
C THR A 215 0.08 27.48 1.45
N CYS A 216 0.98 28.09 2.22
CA CYS A 216 2.01 27.38 2.96
C CYS A 216 2.08 27.87 4.42
N ALA A 217 1.75 26.99 5.34
CA ALA A 217 1.96 27.16 6.77
C ALA A 217 3.17 26.34 7.22
N LEU A 218 4.12 26.97 7.91
CA LEU A 218 5.34 26.35 8.41
C LEU A 218 5.42 26.46 9.93
N ARG A 219 5.79 25.36 10.60
CA ARG A 219 6.17 25.31 12.02
C ARG A 219 7.58 24.73 12.17
N CYS A 220 8.52 25.55 12.60
CA CYS A 220 9.86 25.12 13.02
C CYS A 220 9.86 24.65 14.49
N PRO A 221 10.93 23.98 14.97
CA PRO A 221 10.98 23.41 16.32
C PRO A 221 10.72 24.41 17.47
N ASP A 222 11.18 25.65 17.32
CA ASP A 222 11.03 26.71 18.34
C ASP A 222 9.71 27.50 18.22
N ASP A 223 8.87 27.19 17.22
CA ASP A 223 7.62 27.91 16.99
C ASP A 223 6.52 27.38 17.91
N THR A 224 5.80 28.29 18.57
CA THR A 224 4.61 27.95 19.36
C THR A 224 3.37 27.65 18.51
N ALA A 225 3.37 28.07 17.24
CA ALA A 225 2.27 27.90 16.29
C ALA A 225 2.78 28.01 14.83
N PRO A 226 2.09 27.42 13.85
CA PRO A 226 2.42 27.62 12.43
C PRO A 226 2.33 29.08 12.00
N ARG A 227 3.16 29.48 11.03
CA ARG A 227 3.12 30.79 10.37
C ARG A 227 2.98 30.64 8.86
N GLU A 228 2.26 31.57 8.24
CA GLU A 228 2.19 31.67 6.78
C GLU A 228 3.53 32.11 6.20
N VAL A 229 3.97 31.46 5.12
CA VAL A 229 5.23 31.75 4.43
C VAL A 229 5.05 31.81 2.91
N SER A 230 6.02 32.39 2.22
CA SER A 230 6.07 32.45 0.76
C SER A 230 7.51 32.38 0.27
N GLY A 231 7.73 31.89 -0.96
CA GLY A 231 9.06 31.66 -1.50
C GLY A 231 9.79 30.53 -0.77
N THR A 232 11.11 30.58 -0.73
CA THR A 232 11.94 29.57 -0.04
C THR A 232 12.25 30.02 1.39
N VAL A 233 11.89 29.19 2.36
CA VAL A 233 12.14 29.39 3.80
C VAL A 233 12.83 28.16 4.37
N ARG A 234 13.62 28.37 5.43
CA ARG A 234 14.28 27.30 6.17
C ARG A 234 13.96 27.39 7.65
N CYS A 235 13.81 26.21 8.26
CA CYS A 235 14.19 25.97 9.64
C CYS A 235 15.67 25.54 9.60
#